data_AF-A0A1S9M7N8-F1
#
_entry.id   AF-A0A1S9M7N8-F1
#
_cell.length_a   1.000
_cell.length_b   1.000
_cell.length_c   1.000
_cell.angle_alpha   90.00
_cell.angle_beta   90.00
_cell.angle_gamma   90.00
#
_symmetry.space_group_name_H-M   'P 1'
#
loop_
_entity.id
_entity.type
_entity.pdbx_description
1 polymer ?
#
loop_
_entity_poly.entity_id
_entity_poly.type
_entity_poly.pdbx_seq_one_letter_code
_entity_poly.pdbx_strand_id
1 'polypeptide(L)'
;MGFRSMATALDRTVLDCAQILNYRQGLILLDHGLRLGGNREWLESACADLAGARGVTAFRKALAFANPLSESPGETLTRDAIARLGFPDPVLQLRVQTPGGAYRFDFAWPHLRTALEFDGRAKYFD
;
A
#
# COMPACT_ATOMS: atom_id res chain seq x y z
N MET A 1 5.95 1.04 30.71
CA MET A 1 5.53 2.44 30.47
C MET A 1 4.86 2.45 29.09
N GLY A 2 3.54 2.28 29.06
CA GLY A 2 2.80 2.01 27.84
C GLY A 2 2.49 3.29 27.07
N PHE A 3 2.99 3.39 25.83
CA PHE A 3 2.50 4.38 24.89
C PHE A 3 1.10 3.93 24.46
N ARG A 4 0.05 4.61 24.94
CA ARG A 4 -1.27 4.54 24.29
C ARG A 4 -1.13 5.30 22.98
N SER A 5 -0.85 4.60 21.88
CA SER A 5 -0.89 5.16 20.54
C SER A 5 -2.32 5.64 20.29
N MET A 6 -2.53 6.95 20.28
CA MET A 6 -3.87 7.52 20.03
C MET A 6 -4.24 7.32 18.56
N ALA A 7 -5.45 6.83 18.33
CA ALA A 7 -6.02 6.71 16.99
C ALA A 7 -6.40 8.09 16.45
N THR A 8 -6.14 8.35 15.18
CA THR A 8 -6.70 9.50 14.46
C THR A 8 -8.07 9.16 13.85
N ALA A 9 -8.79 10.18 13.39
CA ALA A 9 -10.01 10.00 12.60
C ALA A 9 -9.72 9.24 11.29
N LEU A 10 -8.55 9.45 10.69
CA LEU A 10 -8.09 8.72 9.52
C LEU A 10 -7.92 7.22 9.82
N ASP A 11 -7.27 6.88 10.93
CA ASP A 11 -7.02 5.48 11.30
C ASP A 11 -8.32 4.71 11.52
N ARG A 12 -9.28 5.34 12.21
CA ARG A 12 -10.63 4.80 12.41
C ARG A 12 -11.36 4.61 11.08
N THR A 13 -11.30 5.59 10.20
CA THR A 13 -11.94 5.52 8.88
C THR A 13 -11.35 4.38 8.03
N VAL A 14 -10.02 4.24 8.03
CA VAL A 14 -9.34 3.16 7.30
C VAL A 14 -9.76 1.79 7.83
N LEU A 15 -9.78 1.63 9.16
CA LEU A 15 -10.21 0.39 9.82
C LEU A 15 -11.66 0.04 9.45
N ASP A 16 -12.59 0.97 9.65
CA ASP A 16 -14.03 0.73 9.48
C ASP A 16 -14.36 0.40 8.02
N CYS A 17 -13.82 1.17 7.07
CA CYS A 17 -14.07 0.93 5.65
C CYS A 17 -13.43 -0.38 5.20
N ALA A 18 -12.17 -0.64 5.55
CA ALA A 18 -11.47 -1.82 5.04
C ALA A 18 -12.02 -3.15 5.60
N GLN A 19 -12.79 -3.12 6.69
CA GLN A 19 -13.53 -4.29 7.18
C GLN A 19 -14.76 -4.68 6.35
N ILE A 20 -15.33 -3.74 5.58
CA ILE A 20 -16.51 -3.98 4.73
C ILE A 20 -16.08 -4.29 3.29
N LEU A 21 -14.92 -3.79 2.90
CA LEU A 21 -14.35 -3.92 1.56
C LEU A 21 -13.73 -5.30 1.31
N ASN A 22 -13.62 -5.68 0.03
CA ASN A 22 -12.85 -6.86 -0.35
C ASN A 22 -11.34 -6.61 -0.19
N TYR A 23 -10.53 -7.68 -0.25
CA TYR A 23 -9.08 -7.60 -0.10
C TYR A 23 -8.41 -6.51 -0.94
N ARG A 24 -8.74 -6.42 -2.25
CA ARG A 24 -8.10 -5.46 -3.17
C ARG A 24 -8.48 -4.02 -2.83
N GLN A 25 -9.75 -3.78 -2.54
CA GLN A 25 -10.25 -2.47 -2.13
C GLN A 25 -9.68 -2.05 -0.77
N GLY A 26 -9.63 -2.97 0.20
CA GLY A 26 -9.03 -2.74 1.51
C GLY A 26 -7.55 -2.42 1.40
N LEU A 27 -6.81 -3.13 0.54
CA LEU A 27 -5.39 -2.87 0.30
C LEU A 27 -5.15 -1.47 -0.28
N ILE A 28 -5.95 -1.04 -1.27
CA ILE A 28 -5.90 0.32 -1.82
C ILE A 28 -6.12 1.36 -0.72
N LEU A 29 -7.14 1.17 0.11
CA LEU A 29 -7.46 2.11 1.18
C LEU A 29 -6.35 2.15 2.24
N LEU A 30 -5.77 1.00 2.59
CA LEU A 30 -4.68 0.89 3.54
C LEU A 30 -3.40 1.56 3.04
N ASP A 31 -2.98 1.31 1.80
CA ASP A 31 -1.83 1.97 1.19
C ASP A 31 -2.02 3.50 1.21
N HIS A 32 -3.21 3.96 0.80
CA HIS A 32 -3.55 5.39 0.79
C HIS A 32 -3.56 5.99 2.20
N GLY A 33 -4.21 5.32 3.16
CA GLY A 33 -4.30 5.79 4.54
C GLY A 33 -2.94 5.88 5.21
N LEU A 34 -2.09 4.85 5.03
CA LEU A 34 -0.72 4.86 5.54
C LEU A 34 0.13 5.95 4.88
N ARG A 35 -0.04 6.17 3.57
CA ARG A 35 0.65 7.27 2.85
C ARG A 35 0.26 8.65 3.40
N LEU A 36 -0.99 8.82 3.84
CA LEU A 36 -1.46 10.05 4.48
C LEU A 36 -1.03 10.20 5.95
N GLY A 37 -0.22 9.27 6.48
CA GLY A 37 0.28 9.30 7.85
C GLY A 37 -0.51 8.45 8.84
N GLY A 38 -1.33 7.52 8.36
CA GLY A 38 -2.03 6.56 9.21
C GLY A 38 -1.06 5.72 10.05
N ASN A 39 -1.47 5.39 11.27
CA ASN A 39 -0.65 4.66 12.24
C ASN A 39 -0.79 3.14 12.04
N ARG A 40 0.23 2.53 11.43
CA ARG A 40 0.31 1.07 11.22
C ARG A 40 0.19 0.27 12.50
N GLU A 41 0.98 0.61 13.53
CA GLU A 41 0.99 -0.15 14.79
C GLU A 41 -0.39 -0.12 15.45
N TRP A 42 -1.06 1.03 15.38
CA TRP A 42 -2.42 1.17 15.87
C TRP A 42 -3.41 0.31 15.08
N LEU A 43 -3.34 0.32 13.73
CA LEU A 43 -4.18 -0.52 12.87
C LEU A 43 -3.97 -2.03 13.14
N GLU A 44 -2.73 -2.44 13.40
CA GLU A 44 -2.36 -3.82 13.73
C GLU A 44 -2.92 -4.23 15.10
N SER A 45 -2.77 -3.37 16.12
CA SER A 45 -3.38 -3.58 17.44
C SER A 45 -4.91 -3.67 17.35
N ALA A 46 -5.54 -2.72 16.66
CA ALA A 46 -7.00 -2.71 16.49
C ALA A 46 -7.48 -3.95 15.71
N CYS A 47 -6.72 -4.41 14.71
CA CYS A 47 -7.03 -5.64 13.98
C CYS A 47 -7.05 -6.88 14.90
N ALA A 48 -6.18 -6.93 15.90
CA ALA A 48 -6.10 -8.05 16.83
C ALA A 48 -7.36 -8.15 17.71
N ASP A 49 -7.91 -7.00 18.12
CA ASP A 49 -9.12 -6.91 18.93
C ASP A 49 -10.40 -7.29 18.19
N LEU A 50 -10.35 -7.36 16.85
CA LEU A 50 -11.50 -7.61 15.96
C LEU A 50 -11.61 -9.09 15.53
N ALA A 51 -10.99 -10.00 16.28
CA ALA A 51 -11.02 -11.43 15.98
C ALA A 51 -12.47 -11.97 15.87
N GLY A 52 -12.77 -12.66 14.77
CA GLY A 52 -14.10 -13.21 14.48
C GLY A 52 -15.08 -12.24 13.80
N ALA A 53 -14.73 -10.96 13.65
CA ALA A 53 -15.55 -10.02 12.91
C ALA A 53 -15.57 -10.34 11.40
N ARG A 54 -16.69 -10.06 10.74
CA ARG A 54 -16.80 -10.18 9.29
C ARG A 54 -15.77 -9.27 8.62
N GLY A 55 -15.06 -9.80 7.62
CA GLY A 55 -14.05 -9.04 6.85
C GLY A 55 -12.68 -8.90 7.50
N VAL A 56 -12.52 -9.27 8.79
CA VAL A 56 -11.23 -9.14 9.50
C VAL A 56 -10.10 -9.93 8.83
N THR A 57 -10.40 -11.10 8.23
CA THR A 57 -9.39 -11.91 7.53
C THR A 57 -8.87 -11.18 6.28
N ALA A 58 -9.76 -10.56 5.50
CA ALA A 58 -9.37 -9.80 4.32
C ALA A 58 -8.58 -8.55 4.71
N PHE A 59 -9.04 -7.85 5.75
CA PHE A 59 -8.36 -6.70 6.33
C PHE A 59 -6.95 -7.06 6.82
N ARG A 60 -6.80 -8.12 7.63
CA ARG A 60 -5.50 -8.57 8.14
C ARG A 60 -4.52 -8.90 7.02
N LYS A 61 -4.99 -9.61 5.98
CA LYS A 61 -4.17 -9.93 4.81
C LYS A 61 -3.75 -8.67 4.06
N ALA A 62 -4.66 -7.70 3.90
CA ALA A 62 -4.37 -6.43 3.25
C ALA A 62 -3.38 -5.60 4.07
N LEU A 63 -3.59 -5.47 5.38
CA LEU A 63 -2.73 -4.70 6.29
C LEU A 63 -1.30 -5.24 6.34
N ALA A 64 -1.16 -6.57 6.39
CA ALA A 64 0.13 -7.25 6.33
C ALA A 64 0.89 -6.99 5.01
N PHE A 65 0.17 -6.75 3.92
CA PHE A 65 0.75 -6.46 2.61
C PHE A 65 0.77 -4.97 2.26
N ALA A 66 0.18 -4.10 3.09
CA ALA A 66 0.06 -2.67 2.78
C ALA A 66 1.44 -2.01 2.74
N ASN A 67 1.64 -1.04 1.86
CA ASN A 67 2.87 -0.29 1.70
C ASN A 67 2.55 1.17 1.32
N PRO A 68 2.99 2.16 2.13
CA PRO A 68 2.69 3.58 1.89
C PRO A 68 3.37 4.17 0.64
N LEU A 69 4.30 3.44 0.00
CA LEU A 69 4.99 3.89 -1.21
C LEU A 69 4.16 3.71 -2.49
N SER A 70 3.03 2.99 -2.45
CA SER A 70 2.09 2.98 -3.57
C SER A 70 1.29 4.29 -3.57
N GLU A 71 1.46 5.10 -4.61
CA GLU A 71 0.89 6.45 -4.69
C GLU A 71 -0.51 6.45 -5.32
N SER A 72 -0.88 5.38 -6.01
CA SER A 72 -2.17 5.22 -6.70
C SER A 72 -2.79 3.83 -6.51
N PRO A 73 -4.12 3.68 -6.70
CA PRO A 73 -4.77 2.37 -6.71
C PRO A 73 -4.18 1.42 -7.75
N GLY A 74 -3.76 1.96 -8.89
CA GLY A 74 -3.14 1.18 -9.96
C GLY A 74 -1.78 0.61 -9.57
N GLU A 75 -0.93 1.40 -8.91
CA GLU A 75 0.31 0.91 -8.33
C GLU A 75 0.06 -0.16 -7.26
N THR A 76 -0.86 0.08 -6.32
CA THR A 76 -1.22 -0.92 -5.30
C THR A 76 -1.61 -2.25 -5.92
N LEU A 77 -2.48 -2.23 -6.94
CA LEU A 77 -2.95 -3.44 -7.60
C LEU A 77 -1.87 -4.11 -8.48
N THR A 78 -0.95 -3.32 -9.02
CA THR A 78 0.21 -3.81 -9.78
C THR A 78 1.18 -4.53 -8.85
N ARG A 79 1.48 -3.94 -7.68
CA ARG A 79 2.30 -4.56 -6.62
C ARG A 79 1.74 -5.90 -6.15
N ASP A 80 0.43 -5.93 -5.92
CA ASP A 80 -0.31 -7.13 -5.55
C ASP A 80 -0.32 -8.19 -6.67
N ALA A 81 -0.36 -7.78 -7.94
CA ALA A 81 -0.21 -8.70 -9.07
C ALA A 81 1.22 -9.28 -9.19
N ILE A 82 2.25 -8.44 -9.05
CA ILE A 82 3.66 -8.84 -9.05
C ILE A 82 3.90 -9.95 -8.01
N ALA A 83 3.47 -9.72 -6.76
CA ALA A 83 3.62 -10.70 -5.68
C ALA A 83 2.84 -12.00 -5.94
N ARG A 84 1.58 -11.92 -6.40
CA ARG A 84 0.76 -13.11 -6.70
C ARG A 84 1.31 -13.96 -7.84
N LEU A 85 1.97 -13.34 -8.82
CA LEU A 85 2.57 -14.04 -9.95
C LEU A 85 3.95 -14.61 -9.62
N GLY A 86 4.47 -14.38 -8.40
CA GLY A 86 5.74 -14.93 -7.94
C GLY A 86 6.98 -14.24 -8.51
N PHE A 87 6.84 -13.00 -9.00
CA PHE A 87 8.00 -12.19 -9.35
C PHE A 87 8.76 -11.75 -8.09
N PRO A 88 10.08 -11.46 -8.20
CA PRO A 88 10.82 -10.87 -7.10
C PRO A 88 10.19 -9.55 -6.64
N ASP A 89 10.33 -9.20 -5.36
CA ASP A 89 9.83 -7.93 -4.86
C ASP A 89 10.57 -6.75 -5.53
N PRO A 90 9.84 -5.76 -6.08
CA PRO A 90 10.45 -4.58 -6.67
C PRO A 90 10.82 -3.57 -5.59
N VAL A 91 11.84 -2.76 -5.88
CA VAL A 91 12.07 -1.49 -5.19
C VAL A 91 11.03 -0.50 -5.69
N LEU A 92 10.21 0.03 -4.78
CA LEU A 92 9.18 1.01 -5.11
C LEU A 92 9.75 2.43 -5.18
N GLN A 93 9.19 3.25 -6.07
CA GLN A 93 9.48 4.69 -6.15
C GLN A 93 10.99 5.00 -6.26
N LEU A 94 11.74 4.14 -6.97
CA LEU A 94 13.19 4.22 -7.09
C LEU A 94 13.60 5.43 -7.94
N ARG A 95 14.35 6.34 -7.32
CA ARG A 95 14.98 7.48 -8.02
C ARG A 95 16.36 7.10 -8.56
N VAL A 96 16.60 7.35 -9.84
CA VAL A 96 17.87 7.12 -10.51
C VAL A 96 18.35 8.43 -11.15
N GLN A 97 19.63 8.75 -11.00
CA GLN A 97 20.25 9.89 -11.67
C GLN A 97 20.63 9.51 -13.11
N THR A 98 20.25 10.34 -14.07
CA THR A 98 20.60 10.18 -15.48
C THR A 98 21.24 11.47 -16.00
N PRO A 99 21.90 11.45 -17.17
CA PRO A 99 22.38 12.68 -17.81
C PRO A 99 21.28 13.71 -18.08
N GLY A 100 20.02 13.26 -18.23
CA GLY A 100 18.85 14.13 -18.43
C GLY A 100 18.17 14.58 -17.13
N GLY A 101 18.69 14.19 -15.96
CA GLY A 101 18.10 14.48 -14.66
C GLY A 101 17.67 13.23 -13.90
N ALA A 102 17.03 13.44 -12.74
CA ALA A 102 16.53 12.35 -11.91
C ALA A 102 15.21 11.80 -12.47
N TYR A 103 15.17 10.50 -12.73
CA TYR A 103 13.94 9.78 -13.08
C TYR A 103 13.49 8.93 -11.89
N ARG A 104 12.18 8.77 -11.71
CA ARG A 104 11.58 7.96 -10.65
C ARG A 104 10.69 6.88 -11.26
N PHE A 105 11.01 5.62 -10.98
CA PHE A 105 10.20 4.47 -11.42
C PHE A 105 9.27 4.01 -10.31
N ASP A 106 8.04 3.63 -10.66
CA ASP A 106 7.07 3.10 -9.70
C ASP A 106 7.55 1.77 -9.10
N PHE A 107 8.10 0.89 -9.95
CA PHE A 107 8.64 -0.43 -9.59
C PHE A 107 9.97 -0.66 -10.32
N ALA A 108 10.99 -1.13 -9.62
CA ALA A 108 12.28 -1.45 -10.23
C ALA A 108 12.95 -2.69 -9.64
N TRP A 109 13.66 -3.42 -10.50
CA TRP A 109 14.58 -4.49 -10.12
C TRP A 109 16.00 -4.09 -10.54
N PRO A 110 16.76 -3.36 -9.70
CA PRO A 110 18.06 -2.83 -10.09
C PRO A 110 19.05 -3.90 -10.54
N HIS A 111 19.02 -5.06 -9.87
CA HIS A 111 19.88 -6.21 -10.19
C HIS A 111 19.56 -6.83 -11.57
N LEU A 112 18.35 -6.63 -12.08
CA LEU A 112 17.92 -7.05 -13.42
C LEU A 112 17.94 -5.90 -14.44
N ARG A 113 18.31 -4.68 -14.02
CA ARG A 113 18.25 -3.45 -14.83
C ARG A 113 16.90 -3.25 -15.53
N THR A 114 15.82 -3.59 -14.84
CA THR A 114 14.46 -3.54 -15.38
C THR A 114 13.58 -2.70 -14.46
N ALA A 115 12.68 -1.92 -15.04
CA ALA A 115 11.67 -1.14 -14.32
C ALA A 115 10.29 -1.33 -14.96
N LEU A 116 9.25 -1.06 -14.17
CA LEU A 116 7.86 -1.08 -14.59
C LEU A 116 7.22 0.20 -14.06
N GLU A 117 6.53 0.92 -14.93
CA GLU A 117 5.71 2.08 -14.57
C GLU A 117 4.24 1.72 -14.72
N PHE A 118 3.45 2.14 -13.74
CA PHE A 118 2.00 2.10 -13.88
C PHE A 118 1.56 3.39 -14.59
N ASP A 119 1.16 3.25 -15.84
CA ASP A 119 0.59 4.36 -16.61
C ASP A 119 -0.94 4.38 -16.43
N GLY A 120 -1.42 5.26 -15.55
CA GLY A 120 -2.84 5.47 -15.34
C GLY A 120 -3.48 6.27 -16.48
N ARG A 121 -4.77 6.06 -16.76
CA ARG A 121 -5.52 6.83 -17.78
C ARG A 121 -5.45 8.37 -17.64
N ALA A 122 -5.03 8.90 -16.50
CA ALA A 122 -4.89 10.33 -16.25
C ALA A 122 -3.61 10.96 -16.84
N LYS A 123 -2.60 10.17 -17.25
CA LYS A 123 -1.35 10.70 -17.86
C LYS A 123 -1.49 11.04 -19.36
N TYR A 124 -2.63 10.75 -20.01
CA TYR A 124 -2.86 11.10 -21.42
C TYR A 124 -3.36 12.54 -21.64
N PHE A 125 -3.49 13.34 -20.58
CA PHE A 125 -4.02 14.72 -20.65
C PHE A 125 -3.12 15.77 -19.99
N ASP A 126 -1.86 15.44 -19.67
CA ASP A 126 -0.81 16.42 -19.36
C ASP A 126 -0.09 16.86 -20.65
#